data_AF-A0A6P9EIW9-F1
#
_entry.id   AF-A0A6P9EIW9-F1
#
_cell.length_a   1.000
_cell.length_b   1.000
_cell.length_c   1.000
_cell.angle_alpha   90.00
_cell.angle_beta   90.00
_cell.angle_gamma   90.00
#
_symmetry.space_group_name_H-M   'P 1'
#
loop_
_entity.id
_entity.type
_entity.pdbx_description
1 polymer ?
#
loop_
_entity_poly.entity_id
_entity_poly.type
_entity_poly.pdbx_seq_one_letter_code
_entity_poly.pdbx_strand_id
1 'polypeptide(L)'
;MASLNNSFLFSFFFFVFSFLLCLSPLQVTSFHHHSLLSLMNGTVSTNSTRHHHKWVGPIGRRVITVNCNGSADFRSVQKAVDSIPVNNTENVVIQISAGYYKEKVLVPVTKPYITFEGAGRDVTVIEWHDRASDRGPNGQQLRTYKTASVTVFANYFSARNISFKNTAPAPLPGMQGWQAVAFRIAGDKAYFSGCGFYGAQDTLCDDAGRHYFKECYIEGSIDFIFGNGRSMYKKCELHSIATKFGSIAAQYRSTPYEKTGFAFVHCKVTGSGPLYVGRAMGQYARIVYSYTYFDNLVAHGGWDVDWDTNAKNKTVFVGVYKCWGPGAEALSWISGAKELDFDSAHRFLVKSFVNGRHWIAPSDA
;
A
#
# COMPACT_ATOMS: atom_id res chain seq x y z
N MET A 1 -40.96 -47.03 -35.09
CA MET A 1 -39.59 -46.49 -35.18
C MET A 1 -39.35 -45.61 -33.96
N ALA A 2 -38.32 -45.96 -33.16
CA ALA A 2 -37.62 -45.22 -32.08
C ALA A 2 -38.46 -44.59 -30.94
N SER A 3 -38.47 -45.07 -29.68
CA SER A 3 -37.41 -45.15 -28.63
C SER A 3 -36.85 -43.77 -28.23
N LEU A 4 -36.58 -43.38 -26.99
CA LEU A 4 -36.76 -43.89 -25.62
C LEU A 4 -36.37 -42.69 -24.72
N ASN A 5 -37.01 -42.55 -23.57
CA ASN A 5 -36.71 -41.53 -22.55
C ASN A 5 -35.33 -41.78 -21.89
N ASN A 6 -34.54 -40.71 -21.70
CA ASN A 6 -33.35 -40.66 -20.83
C ASN A 6 -33.75 -39.89 -19.54
N SER A 7 -33.83 -40.51 -18.36
CA SER A 7 -32.74 -40.88 -17.43
C SER A 7 -32.17 -39.70 -16.63
N PHE A 8 -32.82 -39.39 -15.50
CA PHE A 8 -32.22 -38.71 -14.35
C PHE A 8 -31.66 -39.77 -13.38
N LEU A 9 -30.35 -39.77 -13.14
CA LEU A 9 -29.67 -40.61 -12.16
C LEU A 9 -29.19 -39.72 -11.01
N PHE A 10 -29.86 -39.80 -9.87
CA PHE A 10 -29.39 -39.33 -8.57
C PHE A 10 -28.63 -40.47 -7.90
N SER A 11 -27.34 -40.28 -7.59
CA SER A 11 -26.56 -41.22 -6.79
C SER A 11 -26.64 -40.83 -5.32
N PHE A 12 -27.30 -41.68 -4.52
CA PHE A 12 -27.30 -41.65 -3.06
C PHE A 12 -26.14 -42.52 -2.58
N PHE A 13 -25.17 -41.95 -1.86
CA PHE A 13 -24.18 -42.72 -1.11
C PHE A 13 -24.65 -42.86 0.35
N PHE A 14 -24.92 -44.10 0.74
CA PHE A 14 -25.07 -44.53 2.13
C PHE A 14 -23.68 -44.78 2.73
N PHE A 15 -23.40 -44.25 3.92
CA PHE A 15 -22.39 -44.82 4.82
C PHE A 15 -23.01 -45.02 6.20
N VAL A 16 -23.15 -46.29 6.56
CA VAL A 16 -23.51 -46.78 7.88
C VAL A 16 -22.20 -46.91 8.67
N PHE A 17 -22.13 -46.36 9.87
CA PHE A 17 -21.20 -46.85 10.88
C PHE A 17 -21.91 -46.98 12.23
N SER A 18 -21.90 -48.22 12.72
CA SER A 18 -22.51 -48.66 13.96
C SER A 18 -21.66 -48.29 15.17
N PHE A 19 -22.37 -47.95 16.24
CA PHE A 19 -21.90 -47.82 17.62
C PHE A 19 -21.25 -49.11 18.14
N LEU A 20 -20.20 -48.97 18.96
CA LEU A 20 -20.00 -49.83 20.13
C LEU A 20 -19.32 -49.04 21.26
N LEU A 21 -20.01 -49.00 22.40
CA LEU A 21 -19.58 -48.49 23.70
C LEU A 21 -18.59 -49.46 24.35
N CYS A 22 -17.61 -48.93 25.09
CA CYS A 22 -17.23 -49.53 26.38
C CYS A 22 -16.53 -48.51 27.29
N LEU A 23 -16.97 -48.53 28.55
CA LEU A 23 -16.67 -47.65 29.67
C LEU A 23 -15.33 -47.97 30.35
N SER A 24 -14.76 -46.99 31.07
CA SER A 24 -14.35 -47.04 32.50
C SER A 24 -13.21 -46.03 32.81
N PRO A 25 -12.89 -45.70 34.07
CA PRO A 25 -13.24 -44.41 34.66
C PRO A 25 -12.03 -43.52 35.01
N LEU A 26 -12.31 -42.22 35.14
CA LEU A 26 -11.42 -41.21 35.73
C LEU A 26 -11.15 -41.51 37.20
N GLN A 27 -9.87 -41.64 37.58
CA GLN A 27 -9.41 -41.46 38.95
C GLN A 27 -8.78 -40.08 39.11
N VAL A 28 -9.43 -39.27 39.95
CA VAL A 28 -8.87 -38.06 40.55
C VAL A 28 -8.00 -38.50 41.71
N THR A 29 -6.70 -38.19 41.67
CA THR A 29 -5.84 -38.27 42.85
C THR A 29 -5.22 -36.90 43.13
N SER A 30 -5.45 -36.45 44.35
CA SER A 30 -4.91 -35.25 44.98
C SER A 30 -3.39 -35.34 45.06
N PHE A 31 -2.68 -34.34 44.53
CA PHE A 31 -1.26 -34.20 44.81
C PHE A 31 -1.03 -33.28 46.01
N HIS A 32 -0.44 -33.88 47.03
CA HIS A 32 0.05 -33.24 48.24
C HIS A 32 1.16 -32.25 47.95
N HIS A 33 1.07 -31.11 48.63
CA HIS A 33 2.15 -30.16 48.84
C HIS A 33 3.26 -30.82 49.68
N HIS A 34 4.45 -31.00 49.12
CA HIS A 34 5.66 -31.15 49.92
C HIS A 34 6.83 -30.38 49.28
N SER A 35 7.36 -29.48 50.10
CA SER A 35 8.58 -28.72 49.91
C SER A 35 9.81 -29.62 49.79
N LEU A 36 10.66 -29.37 48.80
CA LEU A 36 12.09 -29.64 48.90
C LEU A 36 12.87 -28.52 48.21
N LEU A 37 13.34 -27.57 49.03
CA LEU A 37 14.48 -26.72 48.75
C LEU A 37 15.74 -27.58 48.82
N SER A 38 16.50 -27.67 47.73
CA SER A 38 17.97 -27.77 47.78
C SER A 38 18.60 -27.71 46.38
N LEU A 39 19.32 -26.61 46.14
CA LEU A 39 20.60 -26.52 45.43
C LEU A 39 20.73 -27.12 44.02
N MET A 40 20.56 -26.26 43.00
CA MET A 40 21.56 -26.17 41.93
C MET A 40 21.85 -24.71 41.60
N ASN A 41 23.05 -24.28 42.01
CA ASN A 41 23.71 -23.07 41.55
C ASN A 41 23.96 -23.17 40.05
N GLY A 42 23.25 -22.37 39.28
CA GLY A 42 23.52 -22.16 37.86
C GLY A 42 23.11 -20.73 37.51
N THR A 43 24.06 -19.80 37.58
CA THR A 43 23.91 -18.45 37.05
C THR A 43 23.75 -18.54 35.52
N VAL A 44 22.52 -18.68 35.06
CA VAL A 44 22.20 -18.46 33.64
C VAL A 44 22.31 -16.97 33.39
N SER A 45 23.51 -16.54 33.02
CA SER A 45 23.72 -15.24 32.39
C SER A 45 22.91 -15.22 31.10
N THR A 46 21.78 -14.52 31.12
CA THR A 46 21.05 -14.18 29.91
C THR A 46 21.86 -13.12 29.18
N ASN A 47 22.91 -13.56 28.48
CA ASN A 47 23.54 -12.76 27.43
C ASN A 47 22.50 -12.59 26.31
N SER A 48 21.63 -11.60 26.49
CA SER A 48 20.89 -10.97 25.41
C SER A 48 21.92 -10.35 24.50
N THR A 49 22.39 -11.12 23.52
CA THR A 49 23.01 -10.56 22.35
C THR A 49 21.94 -9.71 21.68
N ARG A 50 21.95 -8.41 21.98
CA ARG A 50 21.34 -7.42 21.12
C ARG A 50 22.03 -7.60 19.77
N HIS A 51 21.44 -8.42 18.90
CA HIS A 51 21.70 -8.37 17.48
C HIS A 51 21.21 -6.98 17.06
N HIS A 52 22.05 -5.98 17.25
CA HIS A 52 21.94 -4.72 16.58
C HIS A 52 21.94 -5.11 15.11
N HIS A 53 20.76 -5.08 14.47
CA HIS A 53 20.69 -5.08 13.02
C HIS A 53 21.59 -3.93 12.58
N LYS A 54 22.82 -4.25 12.18
CA LYS A 54 23.78 -3.29 11.68
C LYS A 54 23.15 -2.78 10.40
N TRP A 55 22.60 -1.57 10.46
CA TRP A 55 22.11 -0.89 9.29
C TRP A 55 23.29 -0.79 8.32
N VAL A 56 23.25 -1.57 7.24
CA VAL A 56 24.22 -1.47 6.16
C VAL A 56 23.66 -0.44 5.20
N GLY A 57 24.07 0.81 5.41
CA GLY A 57 23.80 1.88 4.46
C GLY A 57 24.57 1.66 3.16
N PRO A 58 24.28 2.48 2.14
CA PRO A 58 25.06 2.47 0.92
C PRO A 58 26.53 2.79 1.21
N ILE A 59 27.46 2.11 0.52
CA ILE A 59 28.91 2.26 0.74
C ILE A 59 29.53 3.43 -0.04
N GLY A 60 28.74 4.11 -0.87
CA GLY A 60 29.17 5.19 -1.75
C GLY A 60 27.97 5.92 -2.37
N ARG A 61 28.26 6.94 -3.16
CA ARG A 61 27.26 7.69 -3.95
C ARG A 61 27.75 7.81 -5.39
N ARG A 62 26.85 7.50 -6.33
CA ARG A 62 27.06 7.67 -7.77
C ARG A 62 25.93 8.48 -8.36
N VAL A 63 26.22 9.35 -9.33
CA VAL A 63 25.22 10.15 -10.03
C VAL A 63 25.17 9.72 -11.50
N ILE A 64 23.97 9.56 -12.03
CA ILE A 64 23.68 9.30 -13.45
C ILE A 64 22.70 10.38 -13.91
N THR A 65 22.94 10.97 -15.08
CA THR A 65 22.10 12.03 -15.64
C THR A 65 21.20 11.50 -16.75
N VAL A 66 19.96 11.98 -16.78
CA VAL A 66 18.96 11.63 -17.80
C VAL A 66 18.34 12.90 -18.39
N ASN A 67 18.36 13.02 -19.71
CA ASN A 67 17.74 14.12 -20.44
C ASN A 67 17.17 13.61 -21.77
N CYS A 68 15.84 13.60 -21.92
CA CYS A 68 15.21 13.15 -23.16
C CYS A 68 15.49 14.07 -24.35
N ASN A 69 15.76 15.36 -24.10
CA ASN A 69 15.92 16.40 -25.11
C ASN A 69 17.38 16.73 -25.47
N GLY A 70 18.37 16.14 -24.80
CA GLY A 70 19.74 16.67 -24.90
C GLY A 70 20.85 15.70 -24.51
N SER A 71 22.00 16.29 -24.16
CA SER A 71 23.22 15.60 -23.74
C SER A 71 23.14 15.27 -22.26
N ALA A 72 23.12 13.98 -21.94
CA ALA A 72 23.20 13.39 -20.61
C ALA A 72 23.75 11.96 -20.78
N ASP A 73 24.00 11.25 -19.68
CA ASP A 73 24.44 9.86 -19.75
C ASP A 73 23.41 8.98 -20.48
N PHE A 74 22.12 9.26 -20.27
CA PHE A 74 21.01 8.56 -20.92
C PHE A 74 19.91 9.51 -21.40
N ARG A 75 19.17 9.08 -22.43
CA ARG A 75 17.94 9.74 -22.90
C ARG A 75 16.65 9.13 -22.35
N SER A 76 16.74 7.94 -21.74
CA SER A 76 15.62 7.18 -21.17
C SER A 76 15.92 6.82 -19.72
N VAL A 77 14.91 6.91 -18.87
CA VAL A 77 15.00 6.54 -17.46
C VAL A 77 15.20 5.03 -17.31
N GLN A 78 14.52 4.21 -18.11
CA GLN A 78 14.72 2.76 -18.08
C GLN A 78 16.16 2.39 -18.42
N LYS A 79 16.76 2.99 -19.46
CA LYS A 79 18.17 2.74 -19.81
C LYS A 79 19.14 3.11 -18.69
N ALA A 80 18.87 4.21 -17.97
CA ALA A 80 19.66 4.60 -16.81
C ALA A 80 19.56 3.54 -15.69
N VAL A 81 18.34 3.07 -15.38
CA VAL A 81 18.12 1.95 -14.44
C VAL A 81 18.84 0.69 -14.89
N ASP A 82 18.82 0.36 -16.18
CA ASP A 82 19.43 -0.84 -16.74
C ASP A 82 20.95 -0.84 -16.59
N SER A 83 21.60 0.32 -16.69
CA SER A 83 23.06 0.46 -16.53
C SER A 83 23.57 0.20 -15.10
N ILE A 84 22.68 0.21 -14.11
CA ILE A 84 23.05 -0.04 -12.72
C ILE A 84 23.28 -1.56 -12.52
N PRO A 85 24.43 -2.00 -11.97
CA PRO A 85 24.68 -3.41 -11.73
C PRO A 85 23.65 -4.06 -10.79
N VAL A 86 23.43 -5.36 -10.98
CA VAL A 86 22.69 -6.16 -10.00
C VAL A 86 23.43 -6.19 -8.65
N ASN A 87 22.70 -6.34 -7.56
CA ASN A 87 23.20 -6.28 -6.18
C ASN A 87 23.92 -4.97 -5.85
N ASN A 88 23.40 -3.85 -6.39
CA ASN A 88 23.92 -2.51 -6.12
C ASN A 88 24.05 -2.23 -4.61
N THR A 89 25.20 -1.70 -4.20
CA THR A 89 25.50 -1.34 -2.81
C THR A 89 25.74 0.16 -2.63
N GLU A 90 25.70 0.95 -3.70
CA GLU A 90 25.89 2.40 -3.67
C GLU A 90 24.55 3.13 -3.74
N ASN A 91 24.47 4.35 -3.20
CA ASN A 91 23.34 5.22 -3.48
C ASN A 91 23.49 5.78 -4.90
N VAL A 92 22.73 5.24 -5.85
CA VAL A 92 22.75 5.71 -7.24
C VAL A 92 21.63 6.72 -7.44
N VAL A 93 22.02 7.98 -7.58
CA VAL A 93 21.09 9.10 -7.87
C VAL A 93 20.97 9.25 -9.38
N ILE A 94 19.78 8.97 -9.91
CA ILE A 94 19.42 9.26 -11.30
C ILE A 94 18.80 10.66 -11.32
N GLN A 95 19.56 11.64 -11.78
CA GLN A 95 19.13 13.02 -11.97
C GLN A 95 18.41 13.15 -13.31
N ILE A 96 17.10 13.40 -13.25
CA ILE A 96 16.20 13.42 -14.39
C ILE A 96 15.84 14.87 -14.69
N SER A 97 16.29 15.36 -15.85
CA SER A 97 16.05 16.73 -16.30
C SER A 97 14.55 17.00 -16.52
N ALA A 98 14.18 18.28 -16.64
CA ALA A 98 12.83 18.65 -17.04
C ALA A 98 12.47 18.02 -18.41
N GLY A 99 11.28 17.46 -18.51
CA GLY A 99 10.81 16.75 -19.69
C GLY A 99 9.69 15.74 -19.40
N TYR A 100 9.02 15.33 -20.47
CA TYR A 100 8.02 14.26 -20.47
C TYR A 100 8.66 12.98 -21.03
N TYR A 101 8.78 11.98 -20.17
CA TYR A 101 9.38 10.69 -20.46
C TYR A 101 8.26 9.67 -20.68
N LYS A 102 7.91 9.46 -21.95
CA LYS A 102 6.88 8.52 -22.38
C LYS A 102 7.43 7.10 -22.47
N GLU A 103 7.61 6.47 -21.32
CA GLU A 103 8.17 5.13 -21.20
C GLU A 103 7.64 4.41 -19.95
N LYS A 104 7.65 3.07 -19.98
CA LYS A 104 7.47 2.28 -18.77
C LYS A 104 8.81 2.09 -18.08
N VAL A 105 8.83 2.26 -16.76
CA VAL A 105 10.04 2.06 -15.95
C VAL A 105 9.83 0.94 -14.93
N LEU A 106 10.77 0.00 -14.87
CA LEU A 106 10.85 -1.09 -13.91
C LEU A 106 12.18 -0.99 -13.15
N VAL A 107 12.09 -0.79 -11.85
CA VAL A 107 13.23 -0.88 -10.92
C VAL A 107 13.18 -2.24 -10.22
N PRO A 108 14.00 -3.22 -10.65
CA PRO A 108 13.92 -4.59 -10.16
C PRO A 108 14.44 -4.72 -8.72
N VAL A 109 13.99 -5.75 -8.00
CA VAL A 109 14.40 -6.04 -6.61
C VAL A 109 15.91 -6.17 -6.43
N THR A 110 16.61 -6.55 -7.50
CA THR A 110 18.08 -6.73 -7.53
C THR A 110 18.87 -5.43 -7.55
N LYS A 111 18.22 -4.26 -7.60
CA LYS A 111 18.90 -2.95 -7.67
C LYS A 111 18.44 -2.01 -6.54
N PRO A 112 18.77 -2.30 -5.27
CA PRO A 112 18.40 -1.42 -4.15
C PRO A 112 19.16 -0.09 -4.20
N TYR A 113 18.77 0.87 -3.34
CA TYR A 113 19.44 2.16 -3.18
C TYR A 113 19.46 3.06 -4.43
N ILE A 114 18.40 3.00 -5.23
CA ILE A 114 18.20 3.91 -6.38
C ILE A 114 17.38 5.11 -5.94
N THR A 115 17.85 6.32 -6.26
CA THR A 115 17.11 7.57 -6.07
C THR A 115 16.77 8.19 -7.43
N PHE A 116 15.49 8.49 -7.68
CA PHE A 116 15.09 9.37 -8.78
C PHE A 116 15.00 10.81 -8.27
N GLU A 117 15.71 11.72 -8.92
CA GLU A 117 15.74 13.14 -8.55
C GLU A 117 15.36 13.98 -9.78
N GLY A 118 14.14 14.50 -9.79
CA GLY A 118 13.63 15.36 -10.86
C GLY A 118 14.01 16.83 -10.66
N ALA A 119 13.90 17.61 -11.74
CA ALA A 119 14.09 19.06 -11.71
C ALA A 119 12.92 19.84 -11.05
N GLY A 120 11.81 19.15 -10.76
CA GLY A 120 10.60 19.73 -10.20
C GLY A 120 9.38 18.89 -10.55
N ARG A 121 8.44 18.77 -9.61
CA ARG A 121 7.21 17.99 -9.78
C ARG A 121 6.47 18.34 -11.07
N ASP A 122 6.36 19.64 -11.37
CA ASP A 122 5.49 20.12 -12.45
C ASP A 122 6.20 20.12 -13.82
N VAL A 123 7.51 19.80 -13.86
CA VAL A 123 8.34 19.88 -15.08
C VAL A 123 9.05 18.57 -15.45
N THR A 124 9.16 17.61 -14.53
CA THR A 124 9.74 16.29 -14.79
C THR A 124 8.66 15.22 -14.59
N VAL A 125 8.25 14.56 -15.68
CA VAL A 125 7.13 13.60 -15.68
C VAL A 125 7.52 12.30 -16.38
N ILE A 126 7.32 11.15 -15.72
CA ILE A 126 7.34 9.84 -16.38
C ILE A 126 5.91 9.39 -16.58
N GLU A 127 5.53 9.08 -17.83
CA GLU A 127 4.13 8.78 -18.16
C GLU A 127 3.94 7.59 -19.11
N TRP A 128 2.84 6.88 -18.88
CA TRP A 128 2.33 5.84 -19.77
C TRP A 128 0.79 5.89 -19.82
N HIS A 129 0.14 4.87 -20.39
CA HIS A 129 -1.31 4.89 -20.67
C HIS A 129 -2.00 3.52 -20.65
N ASP A 130 -1.36 2.50 -20.06
CA ASP A 130 -1.94 1.15 -20.01
C ASP A 130 -3.17 1.12 -19.07
N ARG A 131 -4.18 0.34 -19.47
CA ARG A 131 -5.37 -0.01 -18.66
C ARG A 131 -5.42 -1.51 -18.41
N ALA A 132 -6.14 -1.92 -17.38
CA ALA A 132 -6.20 -3.33 -16.97
C ALA A 132 -6.77 -4.26 -18.06
N SER A 133 -7.66 -3.74 -18.91
CA SER A 133 -8.24 -4.45 -20.05
C SER A 133 -7.32 -4.55 -21.28
N ASP A 134 -6.26 -3.74 -21.35
CA ASP A 134 -5.36 -3.74 -22.49
C ASP A 134 -4.57 -5.06 -22.56
N ARG A 135 -4.21 -5.46 -23.77
CA ARG A 135 -3.53 -6.73 -24.05
C ARG A 135 -2.03 -6.55 -23.92
N GLY A 136 -1.40 -7.33 -23.04
CA GLY A 136 0.05 -7.38 -22.92
C GLY A 136 0.71 -8.18 -24.05
N PRO A 137 2.05 -8.27 -24.05
CA PRO A 137 2.82 -8.96 -25.10
C PRO A 137 2.46 -10.46 -25.28
N ASN A 138 1.90 -11.10 -24.26
CA ASN A 138 1.46 -12.50 -24.29
C ASN A 138 0.00 -12.67 -24.74
N GLY A 139 -0.64 -11.59 -25.24
CA GLY A 139 -2.04 -11.60 -25.66
C GLY A 139 -3.06 -11.67 -24.51
N GLN A 140 -2.62 -11.72 -23.25
CA GLN A 140 -3.50 -11.70 -22.08
C GLN A 140 -3.72 -10.27 -21.61
N GLN A 141 -4.86 -10.02 -20.95
CA GLN A 141 -5.10 -8.73 -20.30
C GLN A 141 -4.01 -8.43 -19.27
N LEU A 142 -3.57 -7.17 -19.22
CA LEU A 142 -2.56 -6.71 -18.28
C LEU A 142 -2.99 -6.93 -16.84
N ARG A 143 -4.29 -6.70 -16.54
CA ARG A 143 -4.84 -6.52 -15.19
C ARG A 143 -4.19 -5.32 -14.48
N THR A 144 -4.80 -4.85 -13.39
CA THR A 144 -4.40 -3.61 -12.68
C THR A 144 -2.88 -3.51 -12.46
N TYR A 145 -2.26 -4.51 -11.84
CA TYR A 145 -0.86 -4.43 -11.42
C TYR A 145 0.16 -4.23 -12.53
N LYS A 146 -0.14 -4.62 -13.77
CA LYS A 146 0.80 -4.47 -14.91
C LYS A 146 0.62 -3.16 -15.67
N THR A 147 -0.39 -2.37 -15.33
CA THR A 147 -0.67 -1.07 -15.97
C THR A 147 0.26 0.06 -15.50
N ALA A 148 1.00 -0.16 -14.41
CA ALA A 148 1.85 0.83 -13.79
C ALA A 148 2.82 1.46 -14.80
N SER A 149 2.82 2.80 -14.87
CA SER A 149 3.80 3.55 -15.67
C SER A 149 5.21 3.38 -15.10
N VAL A 150 5.32 3.40 -13.77
CA VAL A 150 6.55 3.03 -13.05
C VAL A 150 6.27 1.95 -12.01
N THR A 151 7.06 0.89 -12.02
CA THR A 151 7.03 -0.19 -11.04
C THR A 151 8.36 -0.29 -10.31
N VAL A 152 8.32 -0.30 -8.99
CA VAL A 152 9.51 -0.41 -8.13
C VAL A 152 9.38 -1.61 -7.19
N PHE A 153 10.28 -2.57 -7.36
CA PHE A 153 10.47 -3.71 -6.45
C PHE A 153 11.73 -3.57 -5.57
N ALA A 154 12.60 -2.61 -5.87
CA ALA A 154 13.84 -2.37 -5.15
C ALA A 154 13.62 -1.80 -3.74
N ASN A 155 14.33 -2.34 -2.75
CA ASN A 155 14.36 -1.79 -1.41
C ASN A 155 15.17 -0.47 -1.36
N TYR A 156 14.85 0.39 -0.40
CA TYR A 156 15.50 1.70 -0.21
C TYR A 156 15.43 2.61 -1.43
N PHE A 157 14.39 2.47 -2.25
CA PHE A 157 14.13 3.38 -3.35
C PHE A 157 13.75 4.76 -2.83
N SER A 158 14.20 5.82 -3.49
CA SER A 158 13.75 7.17 -3.21
C SER A 158 13.31 7.90 -4.48
N ALA A 159 12.32 8.78 -4.38
CA ALA A 159 11.98 9.72 -5.44
C ALA A 159 11.79 11.13 -4.87
N ARG A 160 12.30 12.13 -5.58
CA ARG A 160 12.21 13.55 -5.20
C ARG A 160 11.82 14.40 -6.38
N ASN A 161 10.89 15.34 -6.16
CA ASN A 161 10.58 16.44 -7.08
C ASN A 161 10.33 15.96 -8.52
N ILE A 162 9.55 14.89 -8.68
CA ILE A 162 9.24 14.25 -9.96
C ILE A 162 7.79 13.77 -9.95
N SER A 163 7.17 13.70 -11.12
CA SER A 163 5.81 13.21 -11.29
C SER A 163 5.74 11.89 -12.05
N PHE A 164 4.79 11.06 -11.65
CA PHE A 164 4.46 9.80 -12.29
C PHE A 164 3.00 9.84 -12.72
N LYS A 165 2.72 9.51 -13.98
CA LYS A 165 1.39 9.69 -14.56
C LYS A 165 0.94 8.49 -15.37
N ASN A 166 -0.28 8.03 -15.13
CA ASN A 166 -1.02 7.24 -16.12
C ASN A 166 -2.03 8.16 -16.80
N THR A 167 -1.94 8.26 -18.13
CA THR A 167 -2.76 9.16 -18.95
C THR A 167 -4.06 8.53 -19.44
N ALA A 168 -4.34 7.27 -19.07
CA ALA A 168 -5.62 6.66 -19.35
C ALA A 168 -6.77 7.50 -18.75
N PRO A 169 -7.87 7.71 -19.49
CA PRO A 169 -8.96 8.55 -19.02
C PRO A 169 -9.73 7.87 -17.88
N ALA A 170 -10.40 8.69 -17.07
CA ALA A 170 -11.25 8.19 -16.00
C ALA A 170 -12.38 7.29 -16.56
N PRO A 171 -12.67 6.15 -15.90
CA PRO A 171 -13.76 5.28 -16.31
C PRO A 171 -15.12 5.96 -16.14
N LEU A 172 -16.06 5.67 -17.06
CA LEU A 172 -17.47 5.94 -16.80
C LEU A 172 -18.03 4.88 -15.84
N PRO A 173 -19.12 5.18 -15.11
CA PRO A 173 -19.76 4.20 -14.24
C PRO A 173 -20.09 2.88 -14.95
N GLY A 174 -19.78 1.76 -14.31
CA GLY A 174 -20.05 0.42 -14.83
C GLY A 174 -18.99 -0.14 -15.79
N MET A 175 -17.98 0.66 -16.17
CA MET A 175 -16.90 0.18 -17.03
C MET A 175 -15.94 -0.72 -16.25
N GLN A 176 -15.66 -1.90 -16.81
CA GLN A 176 -14.78 -2.91 -16.20
C GLN A 176 -13.41 -2.92 -16.88
N GLY A 177 -12.34 -3.08 -16.10
CA GLY A 177 -10.98 -3.19 -16.63
C GLY A 177 -10.30 -1.85 -16.95
N TRP A 178 -10.81 -0.73 -16.43
CA TRP A 178 -10.28 0.61 -16.69
C TRP A 178 -9.34 1.14 -15.59
N GLN A 179 -8.96 0.28 -14.64
CA GLN A 179 -7.91 0.58 -13.67
C GLN A 179 -6.60 0.91 -14.41
N ALA A 180 -5.93 1.98 -13.99
CA ALA A 180 -4.75 2.50 -14.68
C ALA A 180 -3.75 3.10 -13.68
N VAL A 181 -2.73 2.31 -13.33
CA VAL A 181 -1.76 2.66 -12.29
C VAL A 181 -0.71 3.62 -12.83
N ALA A 182 -0.44 4.71 -12.11
CA ALA A 182 0.67 5.61 -12.40
C ALA A 182 1.96 5.08 -11.79
N PHE A 183 1.92 4.69 -10.51
CA PHE A 183 3.08 4.21 -9.77
C PHE A 183 2.74 3.00 -8.92
N ARG A 184 3.59 1.97 -8.98
CA ARG A 184 3.51 0.79 -8.11
C ARG A 184 4.79 0.65 -7.29
N ILE A 185 4.64 0.55 -5.97
CA ILE A 185 5.73 0.32 -5.04
C ILE A 185 5.49 -0.94 -4.21
N ALA A 186 6.43 -1.88 -4.30
CA ALA A 186 6.44 -3.11 -3.50
C ALA A 186 7.80 -3.34 -2.78
N GLY A 187 8.78 -2.47 -3.04
CA GLY A 187 10.07 -2.49 -2.37
C GLY A 187 10.02 -1.84 -0.99
N ASP A 188 10.63 -2.46 0.01
CA ASP A 188 10.58 -1.98 1.39
C ASP A 188 11.48 -0.75 1.62
N LYS A 189 11.06 0.14 2.52
CA LYS A 189 11.79 1.36 2.94
C LYS A 189 11.91 2.40 1.83
N ALA A 190 10.81 2.66 1.13
CA ALA A 190 10.78 3.66 0.07
C ALA A 190 10.41 5.06 0.57
N TYR A 191 11.08 6.09 0.05
CA TYR A 191 10.89 7.48 0.44
C TYR A 191 10.49 8.36 -0.76
N PHE A 192 9.44 9.17 -0.60
CA PHE A 192 8.95 10.07 -1.64
C PHE A 192 8.84 11.47 -1.05
N SER A 193 9.41 12.49 -1.72
CA SER A 193 9.34 13.88 -1.28
C SER A 193 9.05 14.82 -2.43
N GLY A 194 8.00 15.63 -2.30
CA GLY A 194 7.65 16.60 -3.35
C GLY A 194 7.22 15.95 -4.66
N CYS A 195 6.80 14.68 -4.64
CA CYS A 195 6.41 13.94 -5.84
C CYS A 195 4.96 14.19 -6.23
N GLY A 196 4.66 14.00 -7.52
CA GLY A 196 3.30 14.01 -8.06
C GLY A 196 2.88 12.63 -8.55
N PHE A 197 1.66 12.22 -8.25
CA PHE A 197 1.07 10.96 -8.74
C PHE A 197 -0.26 11.29 -9.39
N TYR A 198 -0.37 11.07 -10.70
CA TYR A 198 -1.51 11.50 -11.50
C TYR A 198 -2.15 10.31 -12.20
N GLY A 199 -3.45 10.16 -12.04
CA GLY A 199 -4.24 9.11 -12.67
C GLY A 199 -5.72 9.31 -12.36
N ALA A 200 -6.51 8.28 -12.65
CA ALA A 200 -7.93 8.26 -12.31
C ALA A 200 -8.23 7.12 -11.33
N GLN A 201 -8.62 5.95 -11.84
CA GLN A 201 -8.82 4.77 -11.01
C GLN A 201 -7.49 4.06 -10.76
N ASP A 202 -7.22 3.72 -9.49
CA ASP A 202 -6.04 2.97 -9.04
C ASP A 202 -4.69 3.71 -9.28
N THR A 203 -4.64 5.04 -9.11
CA THR A 203 -3.43 5.86 -9.40
C THR A 203 -2.15 5.36 -8.74
N LEU A 204 -2.14 5.17 -7.42
CA LEU A 204 -0.98 4.75 -6.63
C LEU A 204 -1.21 3.37 -6.02
N CYS A 205 -0.50 2.38 -6.56
CA CYS A 205 -0.44 1.04 -6.00
C CYS A 205 0.66 0.97 -4.92
N ASP A 206 0.28 1.28 -3.69
CA ASP A 206 1.09 1.07 -2.49
C ASP A 206 0.98 -0.40 -2.03
N ASP A 207 1.61 -1.27 -2.82
CA ASP A 207 1.41 -2.72 -2.84
C ASP A 207 1.88 -3.39 -1.54
N ALA A 208 3.16 -3.23 -1.20
CA ALA A 208 3.78 -3.87 -0.04
C ALA A 208 5.06 -3.15 0.41
N GLY A 209 5.40 -3.28 1.69
CA GLY A 209 6.61 -2.67 2.26
C GLY A 209 6.31 -1.48 3.17
N ARG A 210 7.36 -0.83 3.67
CA ARG A 210 7.27 0.39 4.49
C ARG A 210 7.59 1.61 3.66
N HIS A 211 6.67 2.55 3.58
CA HIS A 211 6.85 3.74 2.74
C HIS A 211 6.58 5.03 3.50
N TYR A 212 7.23 6.10 3.05
CA TYR A 212 7.05 7.42 3.61
C TYR A 212 6.91 8.43 2.47
N PHE A 213 5.72 9.00 2.33
CA PHE A 213 5.38 10.03 1.36
C PHE A 213 5.30 11.36 2.09
N LYS A 214 6.11 12.34 1.70
CA LYS A 214 6.19 13.66 2.30
C LYS A 214 5.89 14.72 1.26
N GLU A 215 4.97 15.63 1.56
CA GLU A 215 4.72 16.81 0.71
C GLU A 215 4.43 16.42 -0.75
N CYS A 216 3.77 15.27 -0.94
CA CYS A 216 3.40 14.75 -2.26
C CYS A 216 2.00 15.22 -2.66
N TYR A 217 1.77 15.32 -3.97
CA TYR A 217 0.45 15.51 -4.56
C TYR A 217 -0.01 14.18 -5.17
N ILE A 218 -1.20 13.71 -4.80
CA ILE A 218 -1.76 12.45 -5.28
C ILE A 218 -3.16 12.72 -5.79
N GLU A 219 -3.39 12.45 -7.07
CA GLU A 219 -4.65 12.72 -7.77
C GLU A 219 -5.32 11.44 -8.26
N GLY A 220 -6.64 11.36 -8.10
CA GLY A 220 -7.43 10.33 -8.76
C GLY A 220 -8.91 10.33 -8.41
N SER A 221 -9.61 9.29 -8.82
CA SER A 221 -11.06 9.14 -8.65
C SER A 221 -11.41 8.00 -7.70
N ILE A 222 -11.28 6.76 -8.15
CA ILE A 222 -11.66 5.55 -7.41
C ILE A 222 -10.40 4.84 -6.94
N ASP A 223 -10.32 4.55 -5.64
CA ASP A 223 -9.23 3.80 -5.00
C ASP A 223 -7.84 4.32 -5.38
N PHE A 224 -7.70 5.64 -5.48
CA PHE A 224 -6.50 6.21 -6.08
C PHE A 224 -5.24 6.00 -5.22
N ILE A 225 -5.38 5.53 -3.97
CA ILE A 225 -4.32 4.91 -3.18
C ILE A 225 -4.77 3.51 -2.74
N PHE A 226 -4.12 2.46 -3.22
CA PHE A 226 -4.54 1.09 -2.87
C PHE A 226 -3.38 0.14 -2.64
N GLY A 227 -3.66 -0.95 -1.90
CA GLY A 227 -2.70 -2.03 -1.63
C GLY A 227 -2.56 -2.36 -0.15
N ASN A 228 -1.47 -3.04 0.22
CA ASN A 228 -1.20 -3.51 1.57
C ASN A 228 0.10 -2.94 2.16
N GLY A 229 0.55 -1.77 1.70
CA GLY A 229 1.67 -1.05 2.29
C GLY A 229 1.49 -0.70 3.78
N ARG A 230 2.61 -0.53 4.48
CA ARG A 230 2.70 0.09 5.81
C ARG A 230 3.24 1.50 5.62
N SER A 231 2.34 2.45 5.40
CA SER A 231 2.72 3.72 4.77
C SER A 231 2.24 4.93 5.55
N MET A 232 3.11 5.93 5.63
CA MET A 232 2.78 7.24 6.18
C MET A 232 2.80 8.27 5.05
N TYR A 233 1.69 8.97 4.88
CA TYR A 233 1.53 10.12 4.02
C TYR A 233 1.50 11.35 4.91
N LYS A 234 2.52 12.21 4.81
CA LYS A 234 2.69 13.35 5.69
C LYS A 234 2.69 14.64 4.87
N LYS A 235 1.81 15.58 5.22
CA LYS A 235 1.65 16.86 4.51
C LYS A 235 1.38 16.68 3.01
N CYS A 236 0.72 15.59 2.63
CA CYS A 236 0.34 15.36 1.24
C CYS A 236 -0.98 16.05 0.92
N GLU A 237 -1.16 16.38 -0.35
CA GLU A 237 -2.47 16.73 -0.91
C GLU A 237 -3.05 15.50 -1.63
N LEU A 238 -4.28 15.16 -1.27
CA LEU A 238 -5.07 14.06 -1.81
C LEU A 238 -6.20 14.69 -2.62
N HIS A 239 -6.00 14.84 -3.92
CA HIS A 239 -6.86 15.60 -4.81
C HIS A 239 -7.81 14.68 -5.57
N SER A 240 -9.11 14.80 -5.33
CA SER A 240 -10.09 14.01 -6.06
C SER A 240 -10.49 14.68 -7.37
N ILE A 241 -10.52 13.90 -8.44
CA ILE A 241 -11.11 14.26 -9.73
C ILE A 241 -12.39 13.47 -10.00
N ALA A 242 -13.02 12.93 -8.95
CA ALA A 242 -14.26 12.19 -9.09
C ALA A 242 -15.40 13.14 -9.53
N THR A 243 -16.28 12.64 -10.40
CA THR A 243 -17.46 13.40 -10.87
C THR A 243 -18.75 12.86 -10.28
N LYS A 244 -18.82 11.54 -10.04
CA LYS A 244 -20.03 10.87 -9.53
C LYS A 244 -19.81 10.13 -8.22
N PHE A 245 -18.68 9.45 -8.11
CA PHE A 245 -18.31 8.69 -6.93
C PHE A 245 -16.79 8.44 -6.97
N GLY A 246 -16.14 8.46 -5.81
CA GLY A 246 -14.73 8.17 -5.68
C GLY A 246 -14.37 7.64 -4.30
N SER A 247 -13.12 7.22 -4.16
CA SER A 247 -12.55 6.78 -2.89
C SER A 247 -11.08 7.15 -2.81
N ILE A 248 -10.67 7.70 -1.66
CA ILE A 248 -9.26 8.06 -1.42
C ILE A 248 -8.39 6.81 -1.40
N ALA A 249 -8.80 5.84 -0.60
CA ALA A 249 -7.94 4.71 -0.29
C ALA A 249 -8.67 3.37 -0.24
N ALA A 250 -8.06 2.32 -0.77
CA ALA A 250 -8.53 0.94 -0.63
C ALA A 250 -7.42 0.06 -0.05
N GLN A 251 -7.55 -0.25 1.24
CA GLN A 251 -6.48 -0.93 1.97
C GLN A 251 -6.77 -2.44 2.10
N TYR A 252 -5.77 -3.26 1.80
CA TYR A 252 -5.89 -4.72 1.65
C TYR A 252 -5.28 -5.54 2.81
N ARG A 253 -5.33 -5.02 4.03
CA ARG A 253 -4.88 -5.79 5.21
C ARG A 253 -5.84 -6.95 5.45
N SER A 254 -5.30 -8.16 5.38
CA SER A 254 -6.06 -9.42 5.34
C SER A 254 -6.07 -10.14 6.68
N THR A 255 -5.12 -9.85 7.59
CA THR A 255 -5.06 -10.50 8.91
C THR A 255 -4.78 -9.47 10.04
N PRO A 256 -5.17 -9.78 11.29
CA PRO A 256 -4.90 -8.88 12.41
C PRO A 256 -3.41 -8.81 12.78
N TYR A 257 -2.60 -9.79 12.37
CA TYR A 257 -1.17 -9.86 12.66
C TYR A 257 -0.32 -8.96 11.76
N GLU A 258 -0.84 -8.58 10.60
CA GLU A 258 -0.15 -7.64 9.70
C GLU A 258 -0.02 -6.26 10.35
N LYS A 259 1.17 -5.66 10.22
CA LYS A 259 1.46 -4.32 10.72
C LYS A 259 1.17 -3.23 9.68
N THR A 260 0.56 -3.59 8.55
CA THR A 260 0.26 -2.75 7.38
C THR A 260 -0.91 -1.79 7.62
N GLY A 261 -1.10 -0.84 6.73
CA GLY A 261 -2.13 0.20 6.84
C GLY A 261 -1.61 1.56 6.42
N PHE A 262 -2.54 2.47 6.17
CA PHE A 262 -2.25 3.82 5.70
C PHE A 262 -2.51 4.84 6.81
N ALA A 263 -1.51 5.68 7.08
CA ALA A 263 -1.61 6.78 8.03
C ALA A 263 -1.41 8.11 7.29
N PHE A 264 -2.47 8.93 7.25
CA PHE A 264 -2.47 10.26 6.64
C PHE A 264 -2.36 11.31 7.74
N VAL A 265 -1.29 12.09 7.75
CA VAL A 265 -0.93 13.00 8.84
C VAL A 265 -0.67 14.40 8.29
N HIS A 266 -1.44 15.39 8.77
CA HIS A 266 -1.39 16.78 8.26
C HIS A 266 -1.65 16.89 6.75
N CYS A 267 -2.45 15.98 6.19
CA CYS A 267 -2.79 16.03 4.78
C CYS A 267 -3.93 17.03 4.50
N LYS A 268 -4.18 17.28 3.22
CA LYS A 268 -5.38 17.97 2.75
C LYS A 268 -6.11 17.06 1.76
N VAL A 269 -7.42 16.96 1.90
CA VAL A 269 -8.30 16.32 0.93
C VAL A 269 -9.05 17.44 0.21
N THR A 270 -8.84 17.53 -1.11
CA THR A 270 -9.35 18.61 -1.97
C THR A 270 -9.94 18.01 -3.25
N GLY A 271 -10.56 18.84 -4.10
CA GLY A 271 -11.03 18.43 -5.43
C GLY A 271 -12.54 18.35 -5.57
N SER A 272 -13.03 17.36 -6.31
CA SER A 272 -14.43 17.27 -6.73
C SER A 272 -15.10 15.92 -6.44
N GLY A 273 -16.43 15.94 -6.48
CA GLY A 273 -17.29 14.74 -6.43
C GLY A 273 -17.50 14.19 -5.03
N PRO A 274 -18.57 13.41 -4.82
CA PRO A 274 -18.79 12.74 -3.54
C PRO A 274 -17.74 11.64 -3.35
N LEU A 275 -16.98 11.73 -2.27
CA LEU A 275 -15.79 10.94 -2.00
C LEU A 275 -15.93 10.13 -0.71
N TYR A 276 -15.65 8.83 -0.76
CA TYR A 276 -15.39 8.06 0.44
C TYR A 276 -13.93 8.22 0.87
N VAL A 277 -13.72 8.35 2.18
CA VAL A 277 -12.36 8.42 2.74
C VAL A 277 -11.64 7.09 2.68
N GLY A 278 -12.35 6.00 2.42
CA GLY A 278 -11.74 4.76 2.00
C GLY A 278 -12.74 3.63 1.83
N ARG A 279 -12.19 2.49 1.37
CA ARG A 279 -12.91 1.23 1.17
C ARG A 279 -12.13 0.08 1.77
N ALA A 280 -12.87 -0.88 2.35
CA ALA A 280 -12.29 -2.07 2.95
C ALA A 280 -12.12 -3.18 1.91
N MET A 281 -10.97 -3.20 1.23
CA MET A 281 -10.63 -4.28 0.31
C MET A 281 -10.18 -5.55 1.05
N GLY A 282 -9.47 -5.39 2.18
CA GLY A 282 -9.10 -6.48 3.08
C GLY A 282 -10.00 -6.55 4.32
N GLN A 283 -10.16 -7.74 4.92
CA GLN A 283 -11.01 -7.97 6.09
C GLN A 283 -10.59 -7.17 7.34
N TYR A 284 -9.32 -6.80 7.43
CA TYR A 284 -8.71 -6.05 8.54
C TYR A 284 -8.16 -4.70 8.08
N ALA A 285 -8.75 -4.15 7.02
CA ALA A 285 -8.33 -2.90 6.40
C ALA A 285 -8.08 -1.82 7.46
N ARG A 286 -6.95 -1.11 7.34
CA ARG A 286 -6.55 -0.11 8.33
C ARG A 286 -6.18 1.22 7.68
N ILE A 287 -6.99 2.24 7.95
CA ILE A 287 -6.80 3.59 7.43
C ILE A 287 -6.98 4.60 8.58
N VAL A 288 -6.03 5.50 8.75
CA VAL A 288 -6.06 6.50 9.83
C VAL A 288 -5.79 7.88 9.26
N TYR A 289 -6.69 8.82 9.55
CA TYR A 289 -6.55 10.24 9.24
C TYR A 289 -6.27 11.03 10.52
N SER A 290 -5.27 11.90 10.50
CA SER A 290 -4.86 12.67 11.66
C SER A 290 -4.44 14.08 11.30
N TYR A 291 -5.07 15.09 11.92
CA TYR A 291 -4.84 16.50 11.60
C TYR A 291 -5.03 16.82 10.11
N THR A 292 -5.90 16.07 9.44
CA THR A 292 -6.15 16.19 8.01
C THR A 292 -7.31 17.14 7.76
N TYR A 293 -7.13 18.07 6.82
CA TYR A 293 -8.20 18.93 6.33
C TYR A 293 -9.04 18.19 5.30
N PHE A 294 -10.37 18.28 5.40
CA PHE A 294 -11.32 17.75 4.42
C PHE A 294 -12.17 18.88 3.85
N ASP A 295 -12.09 19.08 2.53
CA ASP A 295 -12.99 19.96 1.81
C ASP A 295 -14.42 19.38 1.73
N ASN A 296 -15.39 20.17 1.25
CA ASN A 296 -16.82 19.81 1.22
C ASN A 296 -17.16 18.83 0.09
N LEU A 297 -16.52 17.67 0.13
CA LEU A 297 -16.62 16.63 -0.91
C LEU A 297 -16.79 15.23 -0.31
N VAL A 298 -16.67 15.07 1.01
CA VAL A 298 -16.86 13.78 1.67
C VAL A 298 -18.34 13.40 1.61
N ALA A 299 -18.63 12.25 1.01
CA ALA A 299 -20.01 11.77 0.90
C ALA A 299 -20.61 11.46 2.28
N HIS A 300 -21.92 11.64 2.46
CA HIS A 300 -22.62 11.17 3.66
C HIS A 300 -22.42 9.66 3.85
N GLY A 301 -22.10 9.24 5.08
CA GLY A 301 -21.70 7.85 5.37
C GLY A 301 -20.22 7.54 5.09
N GLY A 302 -19.53 8.39 4.30
CA GLY A 302 -18.08 8.59 4.19
C GLY A 302 -17.20 7.37 3.87
N TRP A 303 -17.75 6.17 3.81
CA TRP A 303 -17.00 4.91 3.78
C TRP A 303 -17.82 3.80 3.13
N ASP A 304 -17.14 2.94 2.38
CA ASP A 304 -17.71 1.68 1.85
C ASP A 304 -17.18 0.49 2.66
N VAL A 305 -17.99 0.01 3.60
CA VAL A 305 -17.74 -1.23 4.36
C VAL A 305 -18.22 -2.47 3.59
N ASP A 306 -19.09 -2.31 2.59
CA ASP A 306 -19.85 -3.41 1.98
C ASP A 306 -19.27 -3.91 0.66
N TRP A 307 -18.12 -3.38 0.21
CA TRP A 307 -17.47 -3.78 -1.06
C TRP A 307 -17.30 -5.30 -1.29
N ASP A 308 -17.29 -6.11 -0.23
CA ASP A 308 -17.30 -7.57 -0.38
C ASP A 308 -18.40 -8.17 0.50
N THR A 309 -19.55 -8.42 -0.12
CA THR A 309 -20.72 -9.05 0.48
C THR A 309 -20.46 -10.50 0.91
N ASN A 310 -19.35 -11.11 0.49
CA ASN A 310 -18.97 -12.49 0.89
C ASN A 310 -18.10 -12.52 2.15
N ALA A 311 -17.49 -11.40 2.54
CA ALA A 311 -16.72 -11.29 3.77
C ALA A 311 -17.65 -11.07 4.97
N LYS A 312 -18.31 -12.14 5.42
CA LYS A 312 -19.01 -12.15 6.72
C LYS A 312 -17.95 -11.84 7.81
N ASN A 313 -18.22 -10.84 8.66
CA ASN A 313 -17.39 -10.46 9.83
C ASN A 313 -16.11 -9.61 9.55
N LYS A 314 -16.25 -8.49 8.79
CA LYS A 314 -15.15 -7.53 8.60
C LYS A 314 -14.77 -6.82 9.92
N THR A 315 -13.47 -6.74 10.22
CA THR A 315 -12.91 -6.05 11.40
C THR A 315 -12.03 -4.88 10.98
N VAL A 316 -12.62 -3.97 10.20
CA VAL A 316 -11.95 -2.80 9.64
C VAL A 316 -11.62 -1.80 10.75
N PHE A 317 -10.46 -1.14 10.65
CA PHE A 317 -10.07 -0.04 11.52
C PHE A 317 -9.96 1.25 10.73
N VAL A 318 -10.94 2.13 10.90
CA VAL A 318 -10.90 3.51 10.41
C VAL A 318 -10.74 4.43 11.60
N GLY A 319 -9.62 5.15 11.65
CA GLY A 319 -9.32 6.08 12.74
C GLY A 319 -9.36 7.53 12.25
N VAL A 320 -10.01 8.40 13.00
CA VAL A 320 -10.02 9.84 12.74
C VAL A 320 -9.53 10.56 14.00
N TYR A 321 -8.56 11.46 13.85
CA TYR A 321 -8.01 12.21 14.97
C TYR A 321 -7.83 13.68 14.61
N LYS A 322 -8.59 14.58 15.25
CA LYS A 322 -8.49 16.03 15.07
C LYS A 322 -8.48 16.48 13.60
N CYS A 323 -9.30 15.83 12.77
CA CYS A 323 -9.54 16.26 11.39
C CYS A 323 -10.52 17.43 11.38
N TRP A 324 -10.45 18.28 10.37
CA TRP A 324 -11.21 19.54 10.33
C TRP A 324 -11.54 19.94 8.89
N GLY A 325 -12.35 20.98 8.72
CA GLY A 325 -12.84 21.44 7.43
C GLY A 325 -14.31 21.07 7.20
N PRO A 326 -14.94 21.61 6.15
CA PRO A 326 -16.38 21.44 5.92
C PRO A 326 -16.79 19.98 5.67
N GLY A 327 -15.91 19.13 5.15
CA GLY A 327 -16.18 17.69 4.98
C GLY A 327 -15.89 16.83 6.22
N ALA A 328 -15.35 17.41 7.29
CA ALA A 328 -14.95 16.63 8.47
C ALA A 328 -16.14 16.13 9.29
N GLU A 329 -17.27 16.85 9.30
CA GLU A 329 -18.49 16.41 9.99
C GLU A 329 -19.02 15.09 9.42
N ALA A 330 -18.91 14.89 8.09
CA ALA A 330 -19.30 13.65 7.43
C ALA A 330 -18.54 12.42 7.97
N LEU A 331 -17.37 12.61 8.59
CA LEU A 331 -16.57 11.53 9.18
C LEU A 331 -17.17 10.96 10.46
N SER A 332 -17.87 11.78 11.25
CA SER A 332 -18.52 11.36 12.51
C SER A 332 -19.69 10.40 12.27
N TRP A 333 -20.24 10.39 11.05
CA TRP A 333 -21.34 9.54 10.64
C TRP A 333 -20.89 8.23 9.98
N ILE A 334 -19.58 7.98 9.90
CA ILE A 334 -19.04 6.75 9.32
C ILE A 334 -19.25 5.61 10.32
N SER A 335 -20.10 4.65 9.96
CA SER A 335 -20.28 3.42 10.74
C SER A 335 -18.95 2.65 10.84
N GLY A 336 -18.49 2.42 12.08
CA GLY A 336 -17.23 1.72 12.35
C GLY A 336 -15.98 2.61 12.32
N ALA A 337 -16.08 3.90 11.97
CA ALA A 337 -15.00 4.85 12.24
C ALA A 337 -14.92 5.15 13.73
N LYS A 338 -13.70 5.23 14.23
CA LYS A 338 -13.40 5.57 15.61
C LYS A 338 -12.76 6.95 15.64
N GLU A 339 -13.42 7.89 16.29
CA GLU A 339 -12.72 9.07 16.79
C GLU A 339 -11.70 8.59 17.82
N LEU A 340 -10.43 8.91 17.57
CA LEU A 340 -9.33 8.45 18.41
C LEU A 340 -9.01 9.49 19.48
N ASP A 341 -8.58 9.01 20.64
CA ASP A 341 -7.83 9.83 21.60
C ASP A 341 -6.34 9.90 21.22
N PHE A 342 -5.57 10.69 21.97
CA PHE A 342 -4.13 10.82 21.72
C PHE A 342 -3.40 9.48 21.82
N ASP A 343 -3.72 8.64 22.82
CA ASP A 343 -3.00 7.39 23.06
C ASP A 343 -3.21 6.38 21.92
N SER A 344 -4.43 6.29 21.40
CA SER A 344 -4.77 5.46 20.24
C SER A 344 -4.19 6.01 18.94
N ALA A 345 -4.17 7.34 18.78
CA ALA A 345 -3.67 8.00 17.58
C ALA A 345 -2.15 8.05 17.52
N HIS A 346 -1.45 8.19 18.65
CA HIS A 346 -0.01 8.54 18.72
C HIS A 346 0.85 7.64 17.83
N ARG A 347 0.59 6.33 17.82
CA ARG A 347 1.32 5.35 17.02
C ARG A 347 1.24 5.58 15.50
N PHE A 348 0.23 6.31 15.02
CA PHE A 348 0.03 6.66 13.62
C PHE A 348 0.48 8.10 13.29
N LEU A 349 0.77 8.93 14.30
CA LEU A 349 1.26 10.31 14.12
C LEU A 349 2.76 10.39 13.85
N VAL A 350 3.50 9.39 14.31
CA VAL A 350 4.98 9.41 14.31
C VAL A 350 5.56 8.41 13.32
N LYS A 351 6.75 8.71 12.80
CA LYS A 351 7.46 7.88 11.81
C LYS A 351 7.79 6.46 12.30
N SER A 352 7.70 6.19 13.61
CA SER A 352 7.81 4.82 14.12
C SER A 352 6.69 3.92 13.61
N PHE A 353 5.55 4.49 13.16
CA PHE A 353 4.54 3.75 12.41
C PHE A 353 5.12 3.02 11.22
N VAL A 354 6.16 3.54 10.56
CA VAL A 354 6.83 2.88 9.43
C VAL A 354 8.25 2.45 9.78
N ASN A 355 8.59 2.39 11.08
CA ASN A 355 9.96 2.18 11.57
C ASN A 355 10.96 3.19 10.99
N GLY A 356 10.51 4.39 10.63
CA GLY A 356 11.26 5.38 9.84
C GLY A 356 12.58 5.83 10.46
N ARG A 357 12.71 5.79 11.80
CA ARG A 357 13.96 6.11 12.50
C ARG A 357 15.15 5.22 12.09
N HIS A 358 14.89 4.05 11.50
CA HIS A 358 15.92 3.10 11.13
C HIS A 358 16.32 3.14 9.65
N TRP A 359 15.65 3.93 8.81
CA TRP A 359 15.88 3.87 7.37
C TRP A 359 15.61 5.17 6.60
N ILE A 360 14.85 6.11 7.16
CA ILE A 360 14.75 7.46 6.60
C ILE A 360 16.01 8.21 7.02
N ALA A 361 16.71 8.81 6.06
CA ALA A 361 17.93 9.56 6.33
C ALA A 361 17.63 10.75 7.27
N PRO A 362 18.57 11.17 8.14
CA PRO A 362 18.37 12.31 9.03
C PRO A 362 17.99 13.61 8.31
N SER A 363 18.53 13.84 7.10
CA SER A 363 18.18 14.99 6.25
C SER A 363 16.73 14.97 5.74
N ASP A 364 16.13 13.78 5.69
CA ASP A 364 14.80 13.54 5.14
C ASP A 364 13.72 13.41 6.23
N ALA A 365 14.19 13.26 7.48
CA ALA A 365 13.38 13.00 8.65
C ALA A 365 12.51 14.22 9.00
#